data_AF-H1LKC3-F1
#
_entry.id   AF-H1LKC3-F1
#
_cell.length_a   1.000
_cell.length_b   1.000
_cell.length_c   1.000
_cell.angle_alpha   90.00
_cell.angle_beta   90.00
_cell.angle_gamma   90.00
#
_symmetry.space_group_name_H-M   'P 1'
#
loop_
_entity.id
_entity.type
_entity.pdbx_description
1 polymer ?
#
loop_
_entity_poly.entity_id
_entity_poly.type
_entity_poly.pdbx_seq_one_letter_code
_entity_poly.pdbx_strand_id
1 'polypeptide(L)' 'MAFATKLAKEAKVGVTPGSAFGPGGEGWIRLSYAAADEDIKLAMDRMNQYLLELAE' A
#
# COMPACT_ATOMS: atom_id res chain seq x y z
N MET A 1 9.42 5.27 -1.33
CA MET A 1 9.07 5.77 0.02
C MET A 1 7.83 6.67 0.03
N ALA A 2 7.80 7.76 -0.74
CA ALA A 2 6.71 8.74 -0.70
C ALA A 2 5.30 8.13 -0.83
N PHE A 3 5.08 7.24 -1.81
CA PHE A 3 3.80 6.56 -2.00
C PHE A 3 3.35 5.75 -0.77
N ALA A 4 4.21 4.87 -0.25
CA ALA A 4 3.89 4.04 0.91
C ALA A 4 3.54 4.88 2.15
N THR A 5 4.24 6.00 2.37
CA THR A 5 3.95 6.92 3.47
C THR A 5 2.60 7.63 3.29
N LYS A 6 2.26 8.08 2.08
CA LYS A 6 0.96 8.71 1.80
C LYS A 6 -0.18 7.72 1.96
N LEU A 7 -0.06 6.54 1.37
CA LEU A 7 -1.03 5.45 1.51
C LEU A 7 -1.30 5.10 2.99
N ALA A 8 -0.27 5.05 3.83
CA ALA A 8 -0.43 4.81 5.26
C ALA A 8 -1.15 5.95 5.98
N LYS A 9 -0.90 7.21 5.60
CA LYS A 9 -1.50 8.38 6.25
C LYS A 9 -2.93 8.64 5.81
N GLU A 10 -3.19 8.54 4.52
CA GLU A 10 -4.44 8.93 3.88
C GLU A 10 -5.41 7.74 3.85
N ALA A 11 -4.97 6.60 3.30
CA ALA A 11 -5.81 5.41 3.19
C ALA A 11 -5.78 4.50 4.43
N LYS A 12 -4.92 4.76 5.42
CA LYS A 12 -4.70 3.89 6.59
C LYS A 12 -4.29 2.45 6.21
N VAL A 13 -3.48 2.31 5.16
CA VAL A 13 -2.93 1.01 4.71
C VAL A 13 -1.40 1.04 4.76
N GLY A 14 -0.83 0.23 5.66
CA GLY A 14 0.62 0.09 5.80
C GLY A 14 1.19 -0.91 4.80
N VAL A 15 2.19 -0.50 4.01
CA VAL A 15 2.90 -1.37 3.05
C VAL A 15 4.40 -1.22 3.19
N THR A 16 5.16 -2.25 2.80
CA THR A 16 6.63 -2.12 2.74
C THR A 16 7.03 -1.59 1.36
N PRO A 17 7.67 -0.41 1.27
CA PRO A 17 8.17 0.11 -0.01
C PRO A 17 9.30 -0.76 -0.56
N GLY A 18 9.26 -1.07 -1.85
CA GLY A 18 10.17 -2.01 -2.49
C GLY A 18 11.64 -1.57 -2.47
N SER A 19 11.90 -0.26 -2.41
CA SER A 19 13.26 0.28 -2.26
C SER A 19 13.96 -0.15 -0.96
N ALA A 20 13.22 -0.65 0.05
CA ALA A 20 13.80 -1.26 1.24
C ALA A 20 14.52 -2.61 0.95
N PHE A 21 14.28 -3.20 -0.23
CA PHE A 21 14.91 -4.43 -0.70
C PHE A 21 16.00 -4.19 -1.75
N GLY A 22 16.38 -2.93 -1.97
CA GLY A 22 17.42 -2.51 -2.93
C GLY A 22 16.87 -1.89 -4.22
N PRO A 23 17.76 -1.50 -5.15
CA PRO A 23 17.38 -0.72 -6.34
C PRO A 23 16.36 -1.42 -7.25
N GLY A 24 16.42 -2.75 -7.35
CA GLY A 24 15.47 -3.53 -8.15
C GLY A 24 14.02 -3.50 -7.65
N GLY A 25 13.78 -3.02 -6.42
CA GLY A 25 12.44 -2.85 -5.85
C GLY A 25 11.90 -1.42 -5.96
N GLU A 26 12.63 -0.49 -6.57
CA GLU A 26 12.13 0.87 -6.78
C GLU A 26 10.86 0.88 -7.66
N GLY A 27 9.88 1.71 -7.30
CA GLY A 27 8.57 1.75 -7.95
C GLY A 27 7.57 0.68 -7.46
N TRP A 28 8.01 -0.31 -6.69
CA TRP A 28 7.15 -1.39 -6.20
C TRP A 28 6.84 -1.26 -4.70
N ILE A 29 5.83 -2.03 -4.25
CA ILE A 29 5.49 -2.23 -2.84
C ILE A 29 5.33 -3.72 -2.55
N ARG A 30 5.50 -4.10 -1.28
CA ARG A 30 5.27 -5.46 -0.78
C ARG A 30 4.12 -5.44 0.23
N LEU A 31 3.20 -6.38 0.05
CA LEU A 31 2.06 -6.64 0.92
C LEU A 31 2.31 -7.91 1.75
N SER A 32 1.85 -7.91 3.00
CA SER A 32 1.81 -9.11 3.84
C SER A 32 0.38 -9.65 3.86
N TYR A 33 0.20 -10.91 3.47
CA TYR A 33 -1.09 -11.60 3.54
C TYR A 33 -1.26 -12.39 4.85
N ALA A 34 -0.32 -12.31 5.78
CA ALA A 34 -0.41 -12.94 7.10
C ALA A 34 -1.30 -12.09 8.04
N ALA A 35 -2.58 -12.01 7.73
CA ALA A 35 -3.63 -11.30 8.46
C ALA A 35 -4.98 -12.00 8.25
N ALA A 36 -6.03 -11.58 8.96
CA ALA A 36 -7.37 -12.08 8.72
C ALA A 36 -7.88 -11.65 7.33
N ASP A 37 -8.72 -12.48 6.70
CA ASP A 37 -9.28 -12.20 5.38
C ASP A 37 -10.08 -10.88 5.37
N GLU A 38 -10.76 -10.57 6.47
CA GLU A 38 -11.52 -9.34 6.65
C GLU A 38 -10.60 -8.10 6.63
N ASP A 39 -9.45 -8.18 7.28
CA ASP A 39 -8.47 -7.09 7.31
C ASP A 39 -7.84 -6.88 5.92
N ILE A 40 -7.55 -7.97 5.20
CA ILE A 40 -7.01 -7.92 3.85
C ILE A 40 -8.03 -7.26 2.91
N LYS A 41 -9.31 -7.68 2.95
CA LYS A 41 -10.38 -7.07 2.15
C LYS A 41 -10.52 -5.58 2.43
N LEU A 42 -10.57 -5.20 3.71
CA LEU A 42 -10.64 -3.80 4.12
C LEU A 42 -9.44 -2.97 3.61
N ALA A 43 -8.24 -3.54 3.64
CA ALA A 43 -7.04 -2.88 3.12
C ALA A 43 -7.12 -2.69 1.58
N MET A 44 -7.64 -3.69 0.85
CA MET A 44 -7.84 -3.57 -0.60
C MET A 44 -8.89 -2.53 -0.95
N ASP A 45 -10.02 -2.49 -0.23
CA ASP A 45 -11.07 -1.49 -0.45
C ASP A 45 -10.55 -0.07 -0.24
N ARG A 46 -9.82 0.17 0.86
CA ARG A 46 -9.18 1.46 1.15
C ARG A 46 -8.15 1.85 0.09
N MET A 47 -7.35 0.89 -0.38
CA MET A 47 -6.37 1.13 -1.43
C MET A 47 -7.05 1.48 -2.75
N ASN A 48 -8.13 0.79 -3.11
CA ASN A 48 -8.90 1.08 -4.31
C ASN A 48 -9.46 2.50 -4.29
N GLN A 49 -10.09 2.93 -3.19
CA GLN A 49 -10.61 4.31 -3.07
C GLN A 49 -9.50 5.35 -3.21
N TYR A 50 -8.39 5.18 -2.49
CA TYR A 50 -7.25 6.09 -2.58
C TYR A 50 -6.67 6.18 -4.00
N LEU A 51 -6.61 5.07 -4.74
CA LEU A 51 -6.12 5.06 -6.12
C LEU A 51 -7.09 5.76 -7.09
N LEU A 52 -8.40 5.64 -6.88
CA LEU A 52 -9.40 6.36 -7.66
C LEU A 52 -9.29 7.87 -7.42
N GLU A 53 -9.16 8.30 -6.16
CA GLU A 53 -8.96 9.71 -5.81
C GLU A 53 -7.67 10.29 -6.40
N LEU A 54 -6.62 9.48 -6.59
CA LEU A 54 -5.36 9.92 -7.22
C LEU A 54 -5.43 10.08 -8.74
N ALA A 55 -6.42 9.44 -9.38
CA ALA A 55 -6.57 9.43 -10.83
C ALA A 55 -7.40 10.62 -11.34
N GLU A 56 -8.05 11.35 -10.43
CA GLU A 56 -8.72 12.63 -10.67
C GLU A 56 -7.75 13.82 -10.57
#